data_AF-A0A6B3GUP4-F1
#
_entry.id   AF-A0A6B3GUP4-F1
#
_cell.length_a   1.000
_cell.length_b   1.000
_cell.length_c   1.000
_cell.angle_alpha   90.00
_cell.angle_beta   90.00
_cell.angle_gamma   90.00
#
_symmetry.space_group_name_H-M   'P 1'
#
loop_
_entity.id
_entity.type
_entity.pdbx_description
1 polymer ?
#
loop_
_entity_poly.entity_id
_entity_poly.type
_entity_poly.pdbx_seq_one_letter_code
_entity_poly.pdbx_strand_id
1 'polypeptide(L)'
;RIEPASLAEQSGLSVERVRAALTRLGTAGRVGYDLADAAYFHRELPYDADRAERHNPRLVAARRLAGEGAVSLDGARATVVSGDRRYQVRESGSAFSCTCQWWADYRGRRGPCKHALAVRMVRRGATVAGGAR
;
A
#
# COMPACT_ATOMS: atom_id res chain seq x y z
N ARG A 1 16.14 19.69 -7.95
CA ARG A 1 16.35 18.23 -8.01
C ARG A 1 16.30 17.67 -6.60
N ILE A 2 15.56 16.59 -6.37
CA ILE A 2 15.37 15.95 -5.06
C ILE A 2 15.96 14.54 -5.16
N GLU A 3 17.09 14.34 -4.50
CA GLU A 3 17.76 13.05 -4.41
C GLU A 3 17.31 12.30 -3.14
N PRO A 4 16.86 11.03 -3.24
CA PRO A 4 16.42 10.28 -2.07
C PRO A 4 17.48 10.17 -0.97
N ALA A 5 18.76 10.06 -1.32
CA ALA A 5 19.86 9.95 -0.35
C ALA A 5 20.07 11.27 0.41
N SER A 6 20.18 12.39 -0.30
CA SER A 6 20.34 13.71 0.33
C SER A 6 19.13 14.09 1.19
N LEU A 7 17.92 13.78 0.73
CA LEU A 7 16.71 14.04 1.51
C LEU A 7 16.60 13.14 2.75
N ALA A 8 17.08 11.90 2.68
CA ALA A 8 17.15 11.01 3.84
C ALA A 8 18.07 11.56 4.92
N GLU A 9 19.27 12.02 4.53
CA GLU A 9 20.22 12.67 5.44
C GLU A 9 19.61 13.91 6.11
N GLN A 10 19.00 14.82 5.32
CA GLN A 10 18.43 16.07 5.82
C GLN A 10 17.20 15.85 6.73
N SER A 11 16.39 14.82 6.47
CA SER A 11 15.16 14.56 7.21
C SER A 11 15.34 13.59 8.38
N GLY A 12 16.51 12.97 8.52
CA GLY A 12 16.75 11.90 9.49
C GLY A 12 15.91 10.63 9.24
N LEU A 13 15.34 10.47 8.05
CA LEU A 13 14.54 9.30 7.67
C LEU A 13 15.40 8.31 6.86
N SER A 14 15.07 7.01 6.92
CA SER A 14 15.73 6.04 6.04
C SER A 14 15.42 6.33 4.57
N VAL A 15 16.35 5.98 3.68
CA VAL A 15 16.17 6.15 2.22
C VAL A 15 14.91 5.42 1.73
N GLU A 16 14.59 4.25 2.29
CA GLU A 16 13.37 3.49 1.99
C GLU A 16 12.13 4.29 2.37
N ARG A 17 12.13 4.94 3.53
CA ARG A 17 11.01 5.76 4.00
C ARG A 17 10.85 7.03 3.15
N VAL A 18 11.97 7.65 2.75
CA VAL A 18 11.97 8.78 1.82
C VAL A 18 11.40 8.37 0.46
N ARG A 19 11.86 7.25 -0.13
CA ARG A 19 11.31 6.74 -1.40
C ARG A 19 9.82 6.45 -1.31
N ALA A 20 9.37 5.86 -0.20
CA ALA A 20 7.94 5.62 0.03
C ALA A 20 7.14 6.94 0.13
N ALA A 21 7.68 7.95 0.82
CA ALA A 21 7.07 9.27 0.93
C ALA A 21 7.01 9.99 -0.42
N LEU A 22 8.10 10.00 -1.18
CA LEU A 22 8.16 10.60 -2.53
C LEU A 22 7.20 9.91 -3.51
N THR A 23 7.04 8.58 -3.41
CA THR A 23 6.03 7.85 -4.17
C THR A 23 4.62 8.37 -3.85
N ARG A 24 4.29 8.53 -2.55
CA ARG A 24 3.00 9.08 -2.12
C ARG A 24 2.79 10.51 -2.62
N LEU A 25 3.79 11.38 -2.46
CA LEU A 25 3.76 12.77 -2.93
C LEU A 25 3.59 12.84 -4.46
N GLY A 26 4.21 11.92 -5.19
CA GLY A 26 4.05 11.80 -6.64
C GLY A 26 2.62 11.44 -7.04
N THR A 27 2.01 10.46 -6.37
CA THR A 27 0.58 10.14 -6.60
C THR A 27 -0.37 11.29 -6.28
N ALA A 28 0.00 12.17 -5.35
CA ALA A 28 -0.74 13.38 -5.00
C ALA A 28 -0.39 14.59 -5.90
N GLY A 29 0.52 14.44 -6.86
CA GLY A 29 0.92 15.50 -7.79
C GLY A 29 1.78 16.60 -7.18
N ARG A 30 2.46 16.32 -6.05
CA ARG A 30 3.37 17.25 -5.34
C ARG A 30 4.84 17.15 -5.80
N VAL A 31 5.19 16.02 -6.43
CA VAL A 31 6.51 15.82 -7.05
C VAL A 31 6.33 15.09 -8.37
N GLY A 32 7.25 15.32 -9.30
CA GLY A 32 7.43 14.50 -10.50
C GLY A 32 8.72 13.68 -10.41
N TYR A 33 8.88 12.73 -11.32
CA TYR A 33 10.12 11.97 -11.50
C TYR A 33 10.63 12.20 -12.92
N ASP A 34 11.88 12.64 -13.03
CA ASP A 34 12.58 12.83 -14.30
C ASP A 34 13.39 11.57 -14.62
N LEU A 35 13.16 11.01 -15.81
CA LEU A 35 13.86 9.81 -16.27
C LEU A 35 15.28 10.09 -16.76
N ALA A 36 15.55 11.29 -17.30
CA ALA A 36 16.86 11.68 -17.78
C ALA A 36 17.82 11.91 -16.62
N ASP A 37 17.34 12.60 -15.59
CA ASP A 37 18.13 12.94 -14.40
C ASP A 37 18.05 11.87 -13.29
N ALA A 38 17.20 10.85 -13.48
CA ALA A 38 16.89 9.81 -12.49
C ALA A 38 16.55 10.38 -11.09
N ALA A 39 15.83 11.50 -11.07
CA ALA A 39 15.64 12.30 -9.88
C ALA A 39 14.20 12.80 -9.71
N TYR A 40 13.82 13.10 -8.48
CA TYR A 40 12.53 13.74 -8.21
C TYR A 40 12.65 15.26 -8.41
N PHE A 41 11.54 15.91 -8.75
CA PHE A 41 11.46 17.37 -8.80
C PHE A 41 10.15 17.85 -8.18
N HIS A 42 10.18 19.06 -7.63
CA HIS A 42 8.99 19.68 -7.06
C HIS A 42 8.01 20.07 -8.16
N ARG A 43 6.73 19.77 -8.00
CA ARG A 43 5.65 20.16 -8.92
C ARG A 43 4.37 20.36 -8.12
N GLU A 44 3.62 21.43 -8.36
CA GLU A 44 2.38 21.66 -7.62
C GLU A 44 1.14 21.53 -8.51
N LEU A 45 0.45 20.41 -8.37
CA LEU A 45 -0.98 20.32 -8.69
C LEU A 45 -1.83 20.67 -7.46
N PRO A 46 -3.12 21.03 -7.66
CA PRO A 46 -4.08 21.14 -6.56
C PRO A 46 -4.00 19.90 -5.67
N TYR A 47 -3.66 20.14 -4.40
CA TYR A 47 -3.38 19.08 -3.44
C TYR A 47 -4.68 18.61 -2.79
N ASP A 48 -4.93 17.32 -2.89
CA ASP A 48 -6.02 16.65 -2.20
C ASP A 48 -5.42 15.40 -1.55
N ALA A 49 -5.22 15.47 -0.24
CA ALA A 49 -4.50 14.46 0.54
C ALA A 49 -5.13 13.07 0.44
N ASP A 50 -6.45 13.02 0.23
CA ASP A 50 -7.24 11.78 0.18
C ASP A 50 -7.42 11.25 -1.25
N ARG A 51 -6.93 11.97 -2.26
CA ARG A 51 -7.05 11.58 -3.67
C ARG A 51 -6.44 10.22 -3.95
N ALA A 52 -5.30 9.93 -3.34
CA ALA A 52 -4.65 8.63 -3.49
C ALA A 52 -5.55 7.51 -2.92
N GLU A 53 -6.09 7.68 -1.71
CA GLU A 53 -7.03 6.73 -1.10
C GLU A 53 -8.29 6.53 -1.96
N ARG A 54 -8.94 7.62 -2.42
CA ARG A 54 -10.16 7.55 -3.23
C ARG A 54 -9.97 6.77 -4.54
N HIS A 55 -8.82 6.92 -5.19
CA HIS A 55 -8.52 6.18 -6.42
C HIS A 55 -8.05 4.74 -6.19
N ASN A 56 -7.85 4.33 -4.93
CA ASN A 56 -7.37 3.00 -4.57
C ASN A 56 -8.40 2.26 -3.68
N PRO A 57 -9.61 1.94 -4.17
CA PRO A 57 -10.68 1.35 -3.37
C PRO A 57 -10.30 0.01 -2.73
N ARG A 58 -9.43 -0.78 -3.39
CA ARG A 58 -8.90 -2.03 -2.81
C ARG A 58 -7.99 -1.78 -1.61
N LEU A 59 -7.20 -0.70 -1.64
CA LEU A 59 -6.35 -0.31 -0.53
C LEU A 59 -7.19 0.17 0.66
N VAL A 60 -8.20 1.01 0.41
CA VAL A 60 -9.15 1.49 1.43
C VAL A 60 -9.84 0.30 2.10
N ALA A 61 -10.38 -0.63 1.31
CA ALA A 61 -11.03 -1.82 1.85
C ALA A 61 -10.06 -2.73 2.63
N ALA A 62 -8.80 -2.85 2.19
CA ALA A 62 -7.78 -3.62 2.90
C ALA A 62 -7.42 -3.01 4.26
N ARG A 63 -7.25 -1.68 4.33
CA ARG A 63 -7.00 -0.96 5.58
C ARG A 63 -8.15 -1.14 6.56
N ARG A 64 -9.39 -1.06 6.08
CA ARG A 64 -10.59 -1.31 6.90
C ARG A 64 -10.57 -2.72 7.50
N LEU A 65 -10.34 -3.74 6.68
CA LEU A 65 -10.25 -5.13 7.14
C LEU A 65 -9.13 -5.35 8.18
N ALA A 66 -7.98 -4.72 7.99
CA ALA A 66 -6.88 -4.80 8.94
C ALA A 66 -7.22 -4.08 10.27
N GLY A 67 -7.82 -2.89 10.20
CA GLY A 67 -8.22 -2.10 11.37
C GLY A 67 -9.36 -2.74 12.17
N GLU A 68 -10.26 -3.45 11.52
CA GLU A 68 -11.36 -4.21 12.17
C GLU A 68 -10.88 -5.54 12.79
N GLY A 69 -9.58 -5.87 12.70
CA GLY A 69 -9.07 -7.15 13.20
C GLY A 69 -9.60 -8.36 12.43
N ALA A 70 -10.06 -8.17 11.19
CA ALA A 70 -10.74 -9.21 10.42
C ALA A 70 -9.79 -10.28 9.83
N VAL A 71 -8.49 -10.22 10.17
CA VAL A 71 -7.44 -11.09 9.66
C VAL A 71 -6.92 -11.98 10.79
N SER A 72 -7.06 -13.29 10.63
CA SER A 72 -6.44 -14.30 11.49
C SER A 72 -5.29 -14.98 10.76
N LEU A 73 -4.07 -14.91 11.31
CA LEU A 73 -2.88 -15.52 10.72
C LEU A 73 -2.68 -16.94 11.24
N ASP A 74 -2.28 -17.86 10.35
CA ASP A 74 -1.94 -19.25 10.67
C ASP A 74 -0.75 -19.68 9.81
N GLY A 75 0.47 -19.42 10.32
CA GLY A 75 1.71 -19.63 9.58
C GLY A 75 1.70 -18.93 8.21
N ALA A 76 1.89 -19.71 7.13
CA ALA A 76 1.84 -19.20 5.76
C ALA A 76 0.41 -18.91 5.26
N ARG A 77 -0.62 -19.38 5.95
CA ARG A 77 -2.05 -19.15 5.64
C ARG A 77 -2.59 -17.98 6.46
N ALA A 78 -3.69 -17.42 5.99
CA ALA A 78 -4.48 -16.46 6.75
C ALA A 78 -5.95 -16.59 6.35
N THR A 79 -6.83 -16.40 7.32
CA THR A 79 -8.28 -16.27 7.11
C THR A 79 -8.67 -14.80 7.22
N VAL A 80 -9.41 -14.28 6.24
CA VAL A 80 -9.92 -12.91 6.24
C VAL A 80 -11.45 -12.95 6.21
N VAL A 81 -12.09 -12.36 7.23
CA VAL A 81 -13.55 -12.17 7.26
C VAL A 81 -13.88 -10.88 6.52
N SER A 82 -14.77 -10.93 5.54
CA SER A 82 -15.21 -9.72 4.81
C SER A 82 -16.71 -9.82 4.54
N GLY A 83 -17.51 -9.11 5.34
CA GLY A 83 -18.95 -9.36 5.43
C GLY A 83 -19.19 -10.78 5.98
N ASP A 84 -20.17 -11.49 5.43
CA ASP A 84 -20.54 -12.83 5.90
C ASP A 84 -19.66 -13.95 5.33
N ARG A 85 -18.61 -13.60 4.57
CA ARG A 85 -17.74 -14.56 3.87
C ARG A 85 -16.36 -14.60 4.50
N ARG A 86 -15.78 -15.81 4.51
CA ARG A 86 -14.39 -16.06 4.92
C ARG A 86 -13.55 -16.39 3.69
N TYR A 87 -12.41 -15.73 3.57
CA TYR A 87 -11.47 -15.93 2.47
C TYR A 87 -10.16 -16.47 3.00
N GLN A 88 -9.69 -17.57 2.41
CA GLN A 88 -8.35 -18.09 2.61
C GLN A 88 -7.34 -17.36 1.72
N VAL A 89 -6.27 -16.86 2.34
CA VAL A 89 -5.11 -16.25 1.71
C VAL A 89 -3.88 -17.09 2.02
N ARG A 90 -3.02 -17.30 1.03
CA ARG A 90 -1.71 -17.95 1.20
C ARG A 90 -0.63 -17.03 0.68
N GLU A 91 0.44 -16.90 1.43
CA GLU A 91 1.67 -16.25 0.96
C GLU A 91 2.67 -17.32 0.52
N SER A 92 3.33 -17.07 -0.60
CA SER A 92 4.45 -17.88 -1.11
C SER A 92 5.52 -16.91 -1.62
N GLY A 93 6.58 -16.71 -0.83
CA GLY A 93 7.58 -15.69 -1.09
C GLY A 93 6.96 -14.29 -1.17
N SER A 94 7.13 -13.60 -2.30
CA SER A 94 6.53 -12.28 -2.55
C SER A 94 5.12 -12.32 -3.12
N ALA A 95 4.61 -13.51 -3.44
CA ALA A 95 3.31 -13.72 -4.08
C ALA A 95 2.23 -14.10 -3.06
N PHE A 96 1.00 -13.69 -3.35
CA PHE A 96 -0.18 -14.08 -2.60
C PHE A 96 -1.15 -14.82 -3.50
N SER A 97 -1.86 -15.82 -2.97
CA SER A 97 -3.10 -16.33 -3.56
C SER A 97 -4.26 -16.11 -2.61
N CYS A 98 -5.48 -16.03 -3.16
CA CYS A 98 -6.69 -15.79 -2.39
C CYS A 98 -7.87 -16.57 -2.98
N THR A 99 -8.80 -16.98 -2.16
CA THR A 99 -10.06 -17.64 -2.60
C THR A 99 -11.16 -16.68 -3.08
N CYS A 100 -10.85 -15.39 -3.28
CA CYS A 100 -11.85 -14.41 -3.73
C CYS A 100 -11.94 -14.31 -5.27
N GLN A 101 -13.06 -13.80 -5.77
CA GLN A 101 -13.31 -13.66 -7.22
C GLN A 101 -12.22 -12.84 -7.93
N TRP A 102 -11.76 -11.73 -7.36
CA TRP A 102 -10.65 -10.95 -7.93
C TRP A 102 -9.40 -11.79 -8.23
N TRP A 103 -9.07 -12.72 -7.34
CA TRP A 103 -7.93 -13.62 -7.58
C TRP A 103 -8.25 -14.65 -8.65
N ALA A 104 -9.46 -15.22 -8.64
CA ALA A 104 -9.91 -16.14 -9.69
C ALA A 104 -9.80 -15.53 -11.08
N ASP A 105 -10.21 -14.27 -11.24
CA ASP A 105 -10.21 -13.55 -12.52
C ASP A 105 -8.79 -13.14 -12.96
N TYR A 106 -8.00 -12.60 -12.03
CA TYR A 106 -6.77 -11.88 -12.40
C TYR A 106 -5.47 -12.57 -11.98
N ARG A 107 -5.49 -13.47 -10.99
CA ARG A 107 -4.31 -14.18 -10.48
C ARG A 107 -3.08 -13.29 -10.29
N GLY A 108 -3.30 -12.08 -9.76
CA GLY A 108 -2.23 -11.10 -9.48
C GLY A 108 -1.88 -10.16 -10.63
N ARG A 109 -2.33 -10.40 -11.88
CA ARG A 109 -2.02 -9.56 -13.05
C ARG A 109 -2.56 -8.12 -12.95
N ARG A 110 -3.53 -7.87 -12.07
CA ARG A 110 -4.08 -6.53 -11.77
C ARG A 110 -3.73 -6.06 -10.36
N GLY A 111 -2.69 -6.63 -9.76
CA GLY A 111 -2.29 -6.41 -8.38
C GLY A 111 -3.15 -7.19 -7.37
N PRO A 112 -2.77 -7.15 -6.08
CA PRO A 112 -3.40 -7.94 -5.02
C PRO A 112 -4.85 -7.53 -4.76
N CYS A 113 -5.68 -8.48 -4.34
CA CYS A 113 -7.02 -8.19 -3.83
C CYS A 113 -6.95 -7.51 -2.45
N LYS A 114 -8.07 -6.95 -1.99
CA LYS A 114 -8.18 -6.34 -0.65
C LYS A 114 -7.77 -7.29 0.49
N HIS A 115 -8.06 -8.60 0.37
CA HIS A 115 -7.75 -9.59 1.41
C HIS A 115 -6.24 -9.85 1.51
N ALA A 116 -5.57 -10.07 0.38
CA ALA A 116 -4.12 -10.24 0.33
C ALA A 116 -3.39 -8.99 0.83
N LEU A 117 -3.88 -7.79 0.48
CA LEU A 117 -3.35 -6.54 1.02
C LEU A 117 -3.52 -6.43 2.53
N ALA A 118 -4.69 -6.77 3.07
CA ALA A 118 -4.94 -6.75 4.51
C ALA A 118 -3.99 -7.69 5.27
N VAL A 119 -3.83 -8.93 4.78
CA VAL A 119 -2.87 -9.91 5.34
C VAL A 119 -1.45 -9.36 5.32
N ARG A 120 -1.02 -8.76 4.20
CA ARG A 120 0.31 -8.14 4.08
C ARG A 120 0.51 -7.00 5.07
N MET A 121 -0.52 -6.19 5.33
CA MET A 121 -0.46 -5.11 6.32
C MET A 121 -0.30 -5.66 7.74
N VAL A 122 -1.13 -6.65 8.11
CA VAL A 122 -1.10 -7.26 9.45
C VAL A 122 0.24 -7.97 9.71
N ARG A 123 0.76 -8.73 8.73
CA ARG A 123 2.08 -9.38 8.85
C ARG A 123 3.25 -8.40 9.00
N ARG A 124 3.14 -7.21 8.40
CA ARG A 124 4.14 -6.14 8.51
C ARG A 124 4.05 -5.36 9.83
N GLY A 125 3.13 -5.71 10.72
CA GLY A 125 2.89 -4.94 11.93
C GLY A 125 2.41 -3.52 11.64
N ALA A 126 1.72 -3.29 10.51
CA ALA A 126 1.29 -1.96 10.15
C ALA A 126 0.27 -1.43 11.17
N THR A 127 0.70 -0.53 12.04
CA THR A 127 -0.18 0.42 12.72
C THR A 127 -0.94 1.17 11.64
N VAL A 128 -2.25 0.97 11.58
CA VAL A 128 -3.15 1.71 10.69
C VAL A 128 -3.18 3.15 11.20
N ALA A 129 -2.22 3.96 10.80
CA ALA A 129 -2.30 5.40 10.97
C ALA A 129 -3.40 5.90 10.03
N GLY A 130 -4.63 5.96 10.55
CA GLY A 130 -5.70 6.78 9.99
C GLY A 130 -5.21 8.22 9.93
N GLY A 131 -5.45 8.87 8.80
CA GLY A 131 -5.06 10.24 8.57
C GLY A 131 -5.82 11.24 9.46
N ALA A 132 -5.25 12.45 9.48
CA ALA A 132 -5.76 13.72 9.96
C ALA A 132 -5.83 13.94 11.50
N ARG A 133 -4.87 14.73 11.99
CA ARG A 133 -5.21 16.04 12.54
C ARG A 133 -4.75 17.10 11.55
#